data_AF-A0A955CK08-F1
#
_entry.id   AF-A0A955CK08-F1
#
_cell.length_a   1.000
_cell.length_b   1.000
_cell.length_c   1.000
_cell.angle_alpha   90.00
_cell.angle_beta   90.00
_cell.angle_gamma   90.00
#
_symmetry.space_group_name_H-M   'P 1'
#
loop_
_entity.id
_entity.type
_entity.pdbx_description
1 polymer ?
#
loop_
_entity_poly.entity_id
_entity_poly.type
_entity_poly.pdbx_seq_one_letter_code
_entity_poly.pdbx_strand_id
1 'polypeptide(L)' 'NIVGTLVQVGRGRQSVEWVKQTLKQRDRTVAGPTAPAAGLSLLEVFYPV' A
#
# COMPACT_ATOMS: atom_id res chain seq x y z
N ASN A 1 -1.94 -0.73 -4.44
CA ASN A 1 -2.55 -0.30 -3.17
C ASN A 1 -1.55 -0.41 -2.02
N ILE A 2 -0.81 0.66 -1.71
CA ILE A 2 0.24 0.58 -0.67
C ILE A 2 -0.38 0.44 0.73
N VAL A 3 -1.23 1.40 1.12
CA VAL A 3 -1.81 1.45 2.48
C VAL A 3 -2.54 0.15 2.84
N GLY A 4 -3.45 -0.32 2.00
CA GLY A 4 -4.21 -1.54 2.32
C GLY A 4 -3.36 -2.82 2.32
N THR A 5 -2.24 -2.86 1.60
CA THR A 5 -1.24 -3.95 1.70
C THR A 5 -0.57 -3.92 3.08
N LEU A 6 -0.08 -2.76 3.50
CA LEU A 6 0.58 -2.60 4.80
C LEU A 6 -0.38 -2.84 5.98
N VAL A 7 -1.66 -2.52 5.83
CA VAL A 7 -2.69 -2.83 6.85
C VAL A 7 -2.86 -4.33 7.06
N GLN A 8 -2.75 -5.18 6.02
CA GLN A 8 -2.80 -6.64 6.22
C GLN A 8 -1.60 -7.13 7.04
N VAL A 9 -0.41 -6.56 6.80
CA VAL A 9 0.81 -6.87 7.54
C VAL A 9 0.69 -6.42 9.00
N GLY A 10 0.29 -5.16 9.23
CA GLY A 10 0.13 -4.63 10.59
C GLY A 10 -0.94 -5.35 11.42
N ARG A 11 -1.90 -6.03 10.76
CA ARG A 11 -2.89 -6.90 11.40
C ARG A 11 -2.45 -8.36 11.55
N GLY A 12 -1.23 -8.70 11.15
CA GLY A 12 -0.70 -10.08 11.20
C GLY A 12 -1.30 -11.04 10.20
N ARG A 13 -2.05 -10.55 9.19
CA ARG A 13 -2.71 -11.39 8.18
C ARG A 13 -1.80 -11.78 7.03
N GLN A 14 -0.70 -11.05 6.85
CA GLN A 14 0.33 -11.29 5.85
C GLN A 14 1.71 -11.02 6.45
N SER A 15 2.75 -11.65 5.91
CA SER A 15 4.12 -11.43 6.37
C SER A 15 4.72 -10.12 5.82
N VAL A 16 5.83 -9.68 6.40
CA VAL A 16 6.57 -8.52 5.88
C VAL A 16 7.16 -8.82 4.49
N GLU A 17 7.61 -10.05 4.26
CA GLU A 17 8.17 -10.52 2.99
C GLU A 17 7.16 -10.48 1.85
N TRP A 18 5.86 -10.66 2.16
CA TRP A 18 4.79 -10.60 1.18
C TRP A 18 4.73 -9.24 0.46
N VAL A 19 5.08 -8.14 1.12
CA VAL A 19 5.16 -6.80 0.50
C VAL A 19 6.17 -6.81 -0.65
N LYS A 20 7.35 -7.40 -0.44
CA LYS A 20 8.39 -7.51 -1.46
C LYS A 20 7.96 -8.41 -2.62
N GLN A 21 7.24 -9.49 -2.33
CA GLN A 21 6.73 -10.38 -3.38
C GLN A 21 5.65 -9.71 -4.23
N THR A 22 4.73 -8.99 -3.60
CA THR A 22 3.68 -8.21 -4.27
C THR A 22 4.29 -7.21 -5.27
N LEU A 23 5.33 -6.47 -4.85
CA LEU A 23 6.03 -5.52 -5.73
C LEU A 23 6.71 -6.21 -6.93
N LYS A 24 7.32 -7.39 -6.70
CA LYS A 24 7.99 -8.16 -7.76
C LYS A 24 7.01 -8.67 -8.82
N GLN A 25 5.83 -9.11 -8.39
CA GLN A 25 4.84 -9.71 -9.29
C GLN A 25 4.19 -8.68 -10.23
N ARG A 26 4.20 -7.39 -9.87
CA ARG A 26 3.58 -6.30 -10.66
C ARG A 26 2.10 -6.55 -10.99
N ASP A 27 1.44 -7.37 -10.20
CA ASP A 27 0.03 -7.71 -10.34
C ASP A 27 -0.76 -7.04 -9.20
N ARG A 28 -1.86 -6.39 -9.55
CA ARG A 28 -2.73 -5.72 -8.58
C ARG A 28 -3.63 -6.69 -7.82
N THR A 29 -3.89 -7.88 -8.37
CA THR A 29 -4.77 -8.89 -7.74
C THR A 29 -4.15 -9.48 -6.47
N VAL A 30 -2.83 -9.49 -6.39
CA VAL A 30 -2.05 -10.01 -5.25
C VAL A 30 -1.74 -8.95 -4.20
N ALA A 31 -2.10 -7.69 -4.44
CA ALA A 31 -1.94 -6.61 -3.46
C ALA A 31 -3.08 -6.60 -2.44
N GLY A 32 -2.88 -5.89 -1.33
CA GLY A 32 -3.95 -5.64 -0.39
C GLY A 32 -5.10 -4.81 -0.99
N PRO A 33 -6.29 -4.81 -0.35
CA PRO A 33 -7.44 -4.06 -0.81
C PRO A 33 -7.14 -2.56 -0.89
N THR A 34 -7.90 -1.82 -1.69
CA THR A 34 -7.80 -0.35 -1.69
C THR A 34 -8.24 0.18 -0.33
N ALA A 35 -7.41 1.01 0.30
CA ALA A 35 -7.78 1.65 1.56
C ALA A 35 -8.90 2.68 1.34
N PRO A 36 -9.79 2.92 2.31
CA PRO A 36 -10.83 3.94 2.19
C PRO A 36 -10.24 5.33 1.93
N ALA A 37 -10.86 6.10 1.03
CA ALA A 37 -10.38 7.43 0.64
C ALA A 37 -10.46 8.45 1.80
N ALA A 38 -11.43 8.30 2.72
CA ALA A 38 -11.66 9.23 3.82
C ALA A 38 -10.47 9.39 4.78
N GLY A 39 -9.51 8.46 4.77
CA GLY A 39 -8.29 8.55 5.58
C GLY A 39 -7.07 9.13 4.84
N LEU A 40 -7.23 9.58 3.60
CA LEU A 40 -6.15 10.12 2.77
C LEU A 40 -6.25 11.64 2.69
N SER A 41 -5.13 12.33 2.84
CA SER A 41 -5.04 13.79 2.65
C SER A 41 -3.78 14.14 1.86
N LEU A 42 -3.91 15.09 0.92
CA LEU A 42 -2.77 15.69 0.23
C LEU A 42 -2.17 16.76 1.16
N LEU A 43 -0.91 16.58 1.55
CA LEU A 43 -0.24 17.49 2.48
C LEU A 43 0.48 18.64 1.77
N GLU A 44 1.24 18.33 0.73
CA GLU A 44 2.11 19.30 0.06
C GLU A 44 2.33 18.92 -1.41
N VAL A 45 2.64 19.92 -2.24
CA VAL A 45 3.03 19.76 -3.64
C VAL A 45 4.33 20.53 -3.88
N PHE A 46 5.37 19.84 -4.35
CA PHE A 46 6.67 20.42 -4.64
C PHE A 46 6.77 20.88 -6.10
N TYR A 47 7.27 22.09 -6.32
CA TYR A 47 7.60 22.63 -7.64
C TYR A 47 9.11 22.89 -7.74
N PRO A 48 9.74 22.68 -8.91
CA PRO A 48 11.10 23.15 -9.15
C PRO A 48 11.21 24.66 -8.94
N VAL A 49 12.37 25.08 -8.42
CA VAL A 49 12.75 26.49 -8.33
C VAL A 49 13.26 27.02 -9.67
#